data_AF-A0AB39M9N4-F1
#
_entry.id   AF-A0AB39M9N4-F1
#
_cell.length_a   1.000
_cell.length_b   1.000
_cell.length_c   1.000
_cell.angle_alpha   90.00
_cell.angle_beta   90.00
_cell.angle_gamma   90.00
#
_symmetry.space_group_name_H-M   'P 1'
#
loop_
_entity.id
_entity.type
_entity.pdbx_description
1 polymer ?
#
loop_
_entity_poly.entity_id
_entity_poly.type
_entity_poly.pdbx_seq_one_letter_code
_entity_poly.pdbx_strand_id
1 'polypeptide(L)'
;MASSALFTRASRFVLAGVAAALLASCTGPASSSPAAGHALTAAGPPSVGILGVPNAKIGNVWRFAFPLFTNNSKTTVRITSVRLDSVPSGAQVEGYPVYSMKDTNGYILDSEEGDKGVPGSRDMTKMPNYAGKSIVIRSHRDSGDYYAMVKVKVVGRIKKHLSGCRVNYTQGSTKYTQKVHCEYALDMK
;
A
#
# COMPACT_ATOMS: atom_id res chain seq x y z
N MET A 1 -34.46 -50.16 -58.61
CA MET A 1 -33.35 -50.46 -59.54
C MET A 1 -32.05 -50.14 -58.81
N ALA A 2 -31.51 -51.13 -58.10
CA ALA A 2 -30.24 -51.84 -58.38
C ALA A 2 -29.01 -50.94 -58.13
N SER A 3 -28.45 -50.96 -56.91
CA SER A 3 -27.45 -51.89 -56.34
C SER A 3 -26.04 -51.74 -56.93
N SER A 4 -25.16 -51.16 -56.12
CA SER A 4 -23.70 -51.27 -56.24
C SER A 4 -23.11 -51.78 -54.93
N ALA A 5 -22.15 -52.71 -55.06
CA ALA A 5 -20.93 -52.83 -54.26
C ALA A 5 -21.07 -53.34 -52.80
N LEU A 6 -20.10 -54.01 -52.19
CA LEU A 6 -18.97 -54.85 -52.62
C LEU A 6 -18.46 -55.52 -51.34
N PHE A 7 -17.52 -56.42 -51.53
CA PHE A 7 -17.03 -57.49 -50.67
C PHE A 7 -16.44 -57.10 -49.30
N THR A 8 -16.36 -58.15 -48.50
CA THR A 8 -16.21 -58.27 -47.05
C THR A 8 -14.75 -58.44 -46.59
N ARG A 9 -14.49 -58.01 -45.34
CA ARG A 9 -13.45 -58.42 -44.36
C ARG A 9 -11.97 -58.15 -44.70
N ALA A 10 -11.30 -57.25 -43.98
CA ALA A 10 -10.81 -57.32 -42.58
C ALA A 10 -9.49 -58.09 -42.42
N SER A 11 -8.45 -57.38 -41.98
CA SER A 11 -7.42 -57.92 -41.10
C SER A 11 -6.79 -56.81 -40.28
N ARG A 12 -6.62 -57.11 -38.98
CA ARG A 12 -6.10 -56.23 -37.93
C ARG A 12 -4.59 -56.21 -37.99
N PHE A 13 -3.96 -55.04 -37.91
CA PHE A 13 -2.61 -54.90 -37.38
C PHE A 13 -2.56 -53.68 -36.45
N VAL A 14 -2.15 -53.96 -35.21
CA VAL A 14 -1.88 -53.03 -34.12
C VAL A 14 -0.45 -52.54 -34.27
N LEU A 15 -0.19 -51.23 -34.17
CA LEU A 15 1.15 -50.72 -33.83
C LEU A 15 1.09 -49.30 -33.21
N ALA A 16 1.29 -49.32 -31.89
CA ALA A 16 2.00 -48.38 -31.01
C ALA A 16 1.96 -46.86 -31.33
N GLY A 17 1.23 -46.13 -30.50
CA GLY A 17 1.36 -44.68 -30.35
C GLY A 17 2.53 -44.29 -29.45
N VAL A 18 3.31 -43.31 -29.89
CA VAL A 18 4.29 -42.59 -29.06
C VAL A 18 3.69 -41.21 -28.75
N ALA A 19 3.02 -41.10 -27.60
CA ALA A 19 2.57 -39.83 -27.07
C ALA A 19 3.74 -39.18 -26.30
N ALA A 20 4.44 -38.25 -26.94
CA ALA A 20 5.44 -37.42 -26.27
C ALA A 20 4.73 -36.39 -25.38
N ALA A 21 4.62 -36.69 -24.09
CA ALA A 21 4.14 -35.76 -23.09
C ALA A 21 5.20 -34.68 -22.82
N LEU A 22 5.04 -33.52 -23.47
CA LEU A 22 5.77 -32.29 -23.12
C LEU A 22 5.29 -31.81 -21.75
N LEU A 23 5.97 -32.22 -20.69
CA LEU A 23 5.85 -31.63 -19.35
C LEU A 23 6.47 -30.21 -19.39
N ALA A 24 5.69 -29.24 -19.87
CA ALA A 24 5.98 -27.83 -19.70
C ALA A 24 5.96 -27.50 -18.20
N SER A 25 7.15 -27.57 -17.58
CA SER A 25 7.36 -27.14 -16.21
C SER A 25 7.25 -25.62 -16.16
N CYS A 26 6.04 -25.12 -15.91
CA CYS A 26 5.81 -23.73 -15.55
C CYS A 26 6.45 -23.46 -14.17
N THR A 27 7.76 -23.24 -14.13
CA THR A 27 8.39 -22.55 -13.02
C THR A 27 7.88 -21.11 -13.04
N GLY A 28 6.76 -20.88 -12.36
CA GLY A 28 6.29 -19.54 -12.05
C GLY A 28 7.40 -18.79 -11.31
N PRO A 29 7.59 -17.49 -11.57
CA PRO A 29 8.61 -16.72 -10.87
C PRO A 29 8.34 -16.83 -9.36
N ALA A 30 9.29 -17.42 -8.64
CA ALA A 30 9.27 -17.46 -7.19
C ALA A 30 9.15 -16.01 -6.70
N SER A 31 8.03 -15.69 -6.05
CA SER A 31 7.78 -14.41 -5.42
C SER A 31 8.73 -14.27 -4.23
N SER A 32 9.94 -13.76 -4.49
CA SER A 32 10.88 -13.44 -3.42
C SER A 32 10.29 -12.35 -2.53
N SER A 33 10.40 -12.56 -1.22
CA SER A 33 10.02 -11.54 -0.24
C SER A 33 10.86 -10.28 -0.50
N PRO A 34 10.30 -9.06 -0.33
CA PRO A 34 11.06 -7.83 -0.48
C PRO A 34 12.30 -7.82 0.44
N ALA A 35 13.42 -7.31 -0.07
CA ALA A 35 14.64 -7.17 0.71
C ALA A 35 14.49 -6.07 1.78
N ALA A 36 15.30 -6.10 2.84
CA ALA A 36 15.35 -5.01 3.81
C ALA A 36 15.90 -3.73 3.15
N GLY A 37 15.16 -2.62 3.25
CA GLY A 37 15.51 -1.33 2.69
C GLY A 37 16.13 -0.36 3.70
N HIS A 38 16.94 0.57 3.21
CA HIS A 38 17.56 1.65 3.99
C HIS A 38 17.69 2.97 3.19
N ALA A 39 17.00 3.08 2.06
CA ALA A 39 17.14 4.25 1.17
C ALA A 39 16.37 5.48 1.66
N LEU A 40 15.38 5.30 2.54
CA LEU A 40 14.49 6.37 2.97
C LEU A 40 14.85 6.89 4.36
N THR A 41 14.74 8.20 4.57
CA THR A 41 14.73 8.82 5.90
C THR A 41 13.39 9.50 6.10
N ALA A 42 12.79 9.31 7.28
CA ALA A 42 11.54 9.97 7.64
C ALA A 42 11.80 11.43 8.02
N ALA A 43 10.93 12.33 7.59
CA ALA A 43 11.00 13.76 7.83
C ALA A 43 9.63 14.34 8.22
N GLY A 44 9.66 15.56 8.76
CA GLY A 44 8.48 16.28 9.22
C GLY A 44 8.03 15.88 10.63
N PRO A 45 6.99 16.53 11.18
CA PRO A 45 6.55 16.28 12.55
C PRO A 45 6.29 14.80 12.89
N PRO A 46 5.69 13.97 12.01
CA PRO A 46 5.42 12.56 12.32
C PRO A 46 6.67 11.68 12.42
N SER A 47 7.87 12.16 12.02
CA SER A 47 9.10 11.37 12.10
C SER A 47 9.79 11.42 13.45
N VAL A 48 9.43 12.39 14.31
CA VAL A 48 10.10 12.64 15.60
C VAL A 48 9.13 12.84 16.78
N GLY A 49 7.84 13.02 16.51
CA GLY A 49 6.83 13.26 17.54
C GLY A 49 5.59 12.41 17.37
N ILE A 50 4.63 12.64 18.28
CA ILE A 50 3.32 11.98 18.29
C ILE A 50 2.31 12.99 17.76
N LEU A 51 1.65 12.68 16.63
CA LEU A 51 0.45 13.44 16.25
C LEU A 51 -0.71 12.92 17.08
N GLY A 52 -1.23 13.76 17.97
CA GLY A 52 -2.23 13.38 18.95
C GLY A 52 -3.51 14.17 18.79
N VAL A 53 -4.63 13.49 18.99
CA VAL A 53 -5.95 14.11 19.05
C VAL A 53 -6.55 13.89 20.43
N PRO A 54 -6.84 14.96 21.19
CA PRO A 54 -7.54 14.83 22.44
C PRO A 54 -9.03 14.58 22.20
N ASN A 55 -9.67 13.83 23.08
CA ASN A 55 -11.12 13.58 23.08
C ASN A 55 -11.65 12.80 21.87
N ALA A 56 -10.86 11.87 21.34
CA ALA A 56 -11.34 10.94 20.32
C ALA A 56 -12.57 10.17 20.82
N LYS A 57 -13.61 10.08 19.99
CA LYS A 57 -14.85 9.37 20.33
C LYS A 57 -15.06 8.18 19.40
N ILE A 58 -15.74 7.16 19.89
CA ILE A 58 -16.20 6.03 19.07
C ILE A 58 -17.07 6.59 17.94
N GLY A 59 -16.82 6.12 16.72
CA GLY A 59 -17.47 6.60 15.51
C GLY A 59 -16.67 7.64 14.74
N ASN A 60 -15.74 8.36 15.38
CA ASN A 60 -14.90 9.34 14.69
C ASN A 60 -13.98 8.66 13.69
N VAL A 61 -13.71 9.36 12.60
CA VAL A 61 -12.79 8.93 11.55
C VAL A 61 -11.71 9.99 11.39
N TRP A 62 -10.48 9.60 11.68
CA TRP A 62 -9.30 10.44 11.61
C TRP A 62 -8.43 10.04 10.43
N ARG A 63 -7.74 11.02 9.84
CA ARG A 63 -6.59 10.77 8.98
C ARG A 63 -5.36 11.33 9.63
N PHE A 64 -4.26 10.57 9.59
CA PHE A 64 -2.95 11.03 10.02
C PHE A 64 -1.93 10.85 8.91
N ALA A 65 -1.13 11.86 8.66
CA ALA A 65 -0.08 11.78 7.66
C ALA A 65 1.07 10.89 8.13
N PHE A 66 1.50 10.01 7.23
CA PHE A 66 2.80 9.38 7.34
C PHE A 66 3.88 10.46 7.26
N PRO A 67 5.06 10.23 7.87
CA PRO A 67 6.21 11.08 7.63
C PRO A 67 6.43 11.32 6.15
N LEU A 68 6.94 12.51 5.81
CA LEU A 68 7.54 12.70 4.50
C LEU A 68 8.79 11.82 4.40
N PHE A 69 9.19 11.49 3.18
CA PHE A 69 10.33 10.61 2.95
C PHE A 69 11.39 11.32 2.12
N THR A 70 12.62 11.32 2.61
CA THR A 70 13.80 11.75 1.86
C THR A 70 14.55 10.52 1.36
N ASN A 71 14.88 10.48 0.08
CA ASN A 71 15.69 9.43 -0.50
C ASN A 71 17.18 9.76 -0.35
N ASN A 72 17.89 9.01 0.50
CA ASN A 72 19.32 9.20 0.73
C ASN A 72 20.21 8.37 -0.21
N SER A 73 19.60 7.58 -1.11
CA SER A 73 20.34 6.81 -2.10
C SER A 73 20.58 7.61 -3.38
N LYS A 74 21.52 7.11 -4.20
CA LYS A 74 21.81 7.67 -5.53
C LYS A 74 20.78 7.30 -6.61
N THR A 75 19.81 6.44 -6.29
CA THR A 75 18.86 5.89 -7.26
C THR A 75 17.45 6.37 -6.93
N THR A 76 16.65 6.68 -7.95
CA THR A 76 15.23 7.00 -7.74
C THR A 76 14.51 5.87 -7.00
N VAL A 77 13.78 6.24 -5.96
CA VAL A 77 12.90 5.35 -5.20
C VAL A 77 11.46 5.56 -5.65
N ARG A 78 10.70 4.48 -5.77
CA ARG A 78 9.26 4.52 -6.00
C ARG A 78 8.56 3.82 -4.85
N ILE A 79 7.99 4.60 -3.92
CA ILE A 79 7.17 4.04 -2.85
C ILE A 79 5.90 3.48 -3.47
N THR A 80 5.62 2.20 -3.21
CA THR A 80 4.47 1.48 -3.75
C THR A 80 3.35 1.34 -2.73
N SER A 81 3.68 1.32 -1.44
CA SER A 81 2.69 1.33 -0.36
C SER A 81 3.31 1.77 0.97
N VAL A 82 2.46 2.28 1.85
CA VAL A 82 2.76 2.50 3.26
C VAL A 82 1.71 1.80 4.12
N ARG A 83 2.07 1.42 5.34
CA ARG A 83 1.12 0.91 6.34
C ARG A 83 1.62 1.09 7.75
N LEU A 84 0.69 1.03 8.71
CA LEU A 84 1.03 0.92 10.12
C LEU A 84 1.48 -0.50 10.46
N ASP A 85 2.45 -0.63 11.37
CA ASP A 85 2.88 -1.90 11.94
C ASP A 85 2.07 -2.28 13.18
N SER A 86 1.63 -1.30 13.98
CA SER A 86 0.86 -1.51 15.21
C SER A 86 -0.44 -0.71 15.18
N VAL A 87 -1.56 -1.42 15.32
CA VAL A 87 -2.91 -0.85 15.42
C VAL A 87 -3.59 -1.45 16.67
N PRO A 88 -3.99 -0.64 17.65
CA PRO A 88 -4.59 -1.13 18.90
C PRO A 88 -6.03 -1.64 18.70
N SER A 89 -6.47 -2.59 19.52
CA SER A 89 -7.87 -3.00 19.61
C SER A 89 -8.72 -1.80 20.02
N GLY A 90 -9.56 -1.28 19.14
CA GLY A 90 -10.28 -0.02 19.33
C GLY A 90 -10.07 0.97 18.19
N ALA A 91 -9.02 0.77 17.38
CA ALA A 91 -8.82 1.45 16.11
C ALA A 91 -9.01 0.46 14.95
N GLN A 92 -9.67 0.91 13.89
CA GLN A 92 -9.80 0.18 12.63
C GLN A 92 -9.19 1.02 11.51
N VAL A 93 -8.18 0.49 10.82
CA VAL A 93 -7.67 1.13 9.61
C VAL A 93 -8.64 0.88 8.46
N GLU A 94 -9.13 1.96 7.86
CA GLU A 94 -10.04 1.92 6.70
C GLU A 94 -9.32 2.11 5.36
N GLY A 95 -8.04 2.52 5.39
CA GLY A 95 -7.23 2.63 4.19
C GLY A 95 -5.99 3.51 4.35
N TYR A 96 -5.25 3.64 3.26
CA TYR A 96 -4.03 4.44 3.18
C TYR A 96 -4.10 5.40 1.99
N PRO A 97 -4.92 6.47 2.06
CA PRO A 97 -5.05 7.42 0.96
C PRO A 97 -3.72 8.15 0.70
N VAL A 98 -3.51 8.55 -0.55
CA VAL A 98 -2.38 9.37 -0.99
C VAL A 98 -2.91 10.67 -1.52
N TYR A 99 -2.33 11.78 -1.10
CA TYR A 99 -2.75 13.12 -1.48
C TYR A 99 -1.63 13.88 -2.14
N SER A 100 -2.01 14.81 -3.02
CA SER A 100 -1.11 15.76 -3.65
C SER A 100 -0.91 16.98 -2.76
N MET A 101 0.34 17.40 -2.52
CA MET A 101 0.61 18.64 -1.78
C MET A 101 0.08 19.87 -2.51
N LYS A 102 -0.02 19.82 -3.84
CA LYS A 102 -0.62 20.90 -4.63
C LYS A 102 -2.13 21.01 -4.39
N ASP A 103 -2.85 19.91 -4.42
CA ASP A 103 -4.33 19.92 -4.30
C ASP A 103 -4.76 20.23 -2.86
N THR A 104 -3.97 19.77 -1.90
CA THR A 104 -4.19 20.03 -0.47
C THR A 104 -3.58 21.35 -0.01
N ASN A 105 -2.88 22.09 -0.90
CA ASN A 105 -2.16 23.34 -0.61
C ASN A 105 -1.17 23.21 0.56
N GLY A 106 -0.44 22.10 0.60
CA GLY A 106 0.56 21.81 1.62
C GLY A 106 0.49 20.37 2.12
N TYR A 107 1.20 20.13 3.21
CA TYR A 107 1.25 18.85 3.89
C TYR A 107 0.30 18.89 5.09
N ILE A 108 -0.86 18.23 4.97
CA ILE A 108 -1.86 18.17 6.04
C ILE A 108 -1.44 17.07 7.01
N LEU A 109 -1.19 17.44 8.27
CA LEU A 109 -0.74 16.50 9.31
C LEU A 109 -1.85 15.55 9.74
N ASP A 110 -3.04 16.10 9.93
CA ASP A 110 -4.21 15.37 10.39
C ASP A 110 -5.52 16.03 9.93
N SER A 111 -6.60 15.24 9.93
CA SER A 111 -7.94 15.74 9.66
C SER A 111 -9.00 14.81 10.26
N GLU A 112 -10.07 15.38 10.79
CA GLU A 112 -11.29 14.64 11.15
C GLU A 112 -12.31 14.66 10.02
N GLU A 113 -12.95 13.53 9.74
CA GLU A 113 -14.11 13.52 8.83
C GLU A 113 -15.31 14.22 9.45
N GLY A 114 -15.92 15.14 8.68
CA GLY A 114 -17.15 15.79 9.09
C GLY A 114 -16.96 16.99 10.03
N ASP A 115 -15.72 17.34 10.37
CA ASP A 115 -15.42 18.54 11.14
C ASP A 115 -15.60 19.80 10.28
N LYS A 116 -16.81 20.35 10.35
CA LYS A 116 -17.25 21.57 9.67
C LYS A 116 -17.19 22.73 10.66
N GLY A 117 -16.02 23.10 11.14
CA GLY A 117 -15.93 24.19 12.11
C GLY A 117 -14.53 24.63 12.50
N VAL A 118 -13.51 23.81 12.29
CA VAL A 118 -12.13 24.17 12.64
C VAL A 118 -11.49 25.01 11.54
N PRO A 119 -11.12 26.29 11.81
CA PRO A 119 -10.42 27.11 10.84
C PRO A 119 -9.11 26.45 10.37
N GLY A 120 -8.91 26.37 9.06
CA GLY A 120 -7.75 25.69 8.48
C GLY A 120 -7.89 24.18 8.31
N SER A 121 -8.93 23.56 8.90
CA SER A 121 -9.25 22.15 8.64
C SER A 121 -9.68 21.98 7.20
N ARG A 122 -9.10 20.98 6.53
CA ARG A 122 -9.47 20.60 5.17
C ARG A 122 -10.28 19.31 5.21
N ASP A 123 -11.41 19.35 4.51
CA ASP A 123 -12.22 18.17 4.28
C ASP A 123 -11.52 17.24 3.28
N MET A 124 -10.67 16.37 3.82
CA MET A 124 -9.88 15.41 3.04
C MET A 124 -10.73 14.36 2.31
N THR A 125 -12.04 14.29 2.59
CA THR A 125 -12.98 13.42 1.86
C THR A 125 -13.29 13.94 0.46
N LYS A 126 -13.08 15.25 0.22
CA LYS A 126 -13.28 15.90 -1.08
C LYS A 126 -12.00 16.01 -1.91
N MET A 127 -10.86 15.67 -1.33
CA MET A 127 -9.56 15.74 -1.99
C MET A 127 -9.36 14.50 -2.88
N PRO A 128 -8.78 14.64 -4.09
CA PRO A 128 -8.48 13.49 -4.93
C PRO A 128 -7.54 12.51 -4.20
N ASN A 129 -7.93 11.24 -4.17
CA ASN A 129 -7.11 10.16 -3.62
C ASN A 129 -6.28 9.50 -4.73
N TYR A 130 -4.96 9.59 -4.61
CA TYR A 130 -3.98 9.05 -5.54
C TYR A 130 -3.42 7.67 -5.12
N ALA A 131 -4.06 7.00 -4.15
CA ALA A 131 -3.66 5.66 -3.73
C ALA A 131 -3.54 4.70 -4.94
N GLY A 132 -2.55 3.81 -4.88
CA GLY A 132 -2.20 2.92 -5.99
C GLY A 132 -1.21 3.53 -7.00
N LYS A 133 -1.03 4.85 -7.02
CA LYS A 133 0.09 5.48 -7.74
C LYS A 133 1.35 5.48 -6.87
N SER A 134 2.50 5.19 -7.49
CA SER A 134 3.76 5.25 -6.76
C SER A 134 4.16 6.69 -6.45
N ILE A 135 4.62 6.94 -5.21
CA ILE A 135 5.27 8.21 -4.85
C ILE A 135 6.72 8.11 -5.33
N VAL A 136 7.11 8.97 -6.27
CA VAL A 136 8.42 8.93 -6.92
C VAL A 136 9.34 9.94 -6.24
N ILE A 137 10.44 9.43 -5.66
CA ILE A 137 11.40 10.23 -4.91
C ILE A 137 12.74 10.16 -5.62
N ARG A 138 13.12 11.26 -6.26
CA ARG A 138 14.43 11.36 -6.93
C ARG A 138 15.57 11.22 -5.91
N SER A 139 16.73 10.84 -6.41
CA SER A 139 17.97 10.79 -5.63
C SER A 139 18.17 12.08 -4.83
N HIS A 140 18.43 11.96 -3.53
CA HIS A 140 18.68 13.07 -2.60
C HIS A 140 17.56 14.13 -2.54
N ARG A 141 16.30 13.74 -2.78
CA ARG A 141 15.13 14.61 -2.69
C ARG A 141 14.09 14.05 -1.72
N ASP A 142 13.19 14.91 -1.27
CA ASP A 142 12.00 14.54 -0.53
C ASP A 142 10.84 14.10 -1.45
N SER A 143 9.78 13.59 -0.85
CA SER A 143 8.58 13.09 -1.54
C SER A 143 7.75 14.17 -2.25
N GLY A 144 8.00 15.45 -1.96
CA GLY A 144 7.62 16.67 -2.69
C GLY A 144 6.15 16.81 -3.09
N ASP A 145 5.71 16.03 -4.06
CA ASP A 145 4.42 16.19 -4.71
C ASP A 145 3.31 15.42 -4.01
N TYR A 146 3.64 14.31 -3.33
CA TYR A 146 2.66 13.42 -2.72
C TYR A 146 3.06 12.96 -1.33
N TYR A 147 2.05 12.76 -0.49
CA TYR A 147 2.18 12.16 0.84
C TYR A 147 1.04 11.19 1.09
N ALA A 148 1.31 10.17 1.91
CA ALA A 148 0.31 9.20 2.31
C ALA A 148 -0.24 9.54 3.70
N MET A 149 -1.49 9.19 3.94
CA MET A 149 -2.09 9.20 5.27
C MET A 149 -2.62 7.81 5.62
N VAL A 150 -2.83 7.54 6.89
CA VAL A 150 -3.67 6.43 7.36
C VAL A 150 -5.06 6.96 7.68
N LYS A 151 -6.10 6.30 7.18
CA LYS A 151 -7.49 6.55 7.56
C LYS A 151 -7.88 5.59 8.68
N VAL A 152 -8.27 6.10 9.83
CA VAL A 152 -8.55 5.31 11.05
C VAL A 152 -9.94 5.66 11.58
N LYS A 153 -10.78 4.65 11.77
CA LYS A 153 -12.03 4.75 12.50
C LYS A 153 -11.84 4.29 13.95
N VAL A 154 -12.35 5.06 14.90
CA VAL A 154 -12.42 4.67 16.30
C VAL A 154 -13.63 3.76 16.48
N VAL A 155 -13.39 2.49 16.78
CA VAL A 155 -14.43 1.45 16.94
C VAL A 155 -14.60 0.99 18.39
N GLY A 156 -13.72 1.43 19.29
CA GLY A 156 -13.77 1.07 20.70
C GLY A 156 -12.74 1.86 21.50
N ARG A 157 -12.56 1.48 22.77
CA ARG A 157 -11.58 2.14 23.65
C ARG A 157 -10.15 1.90 23.18
N ILE A 158 -9.40 2.97 22.93
CA ILE A 158 -7.98 2.93 22.57
C ILE A 158 -7.13 3.13 23.82
N LYS A 159 -6.19 2.21 24.07
CA LYS A 159 -5.30 2.23 25.25
C LYS A 159 -3.81 2.37 24.90
N LYS A 160 -3.48 2.31 23.61
CA LYS A 160 -2.11 2.37 23.09
C LYS A 160 -2.15 3.20 21.81
N HIS A 161 -1.03 3.82 21.47
CA HIS A 161 -0.91 4.57 20.22
C HIS A 161 -0.89 3.64 19.00
N LEU A 162 -1.28 4.20 17.86
CA LEU A 162 -0.94 3.61 16.56
C LEU A 162 0.53 3.92 16.30
N SER A 163 1.31 2.95 15.82
CA SER A 163 2.74 3.18 15.67
C SER A 163 3.43 2.28 14.64
N GLY A 164 4.62 2.74 14.24
CA GLY A 164 5.51 2.07 13.29
C GLY A 164 5.01 2.23 11.85
N CYS A 165 5.84 2.81 11.00
CA CYS A 165 5.51 3.05 9.61
C CYS A 165 6.33 2.12 8.73
N ARG A 166 5.66 1.19 8.06
CA ARG A 166 6.29 0.30 7.09
C ARG A 166 6.07 0.83 5.68
N VAL A 167 7.16 0.95 4.94
CA VAL A 167 7.18 1.47 3.57
C VAL A 167 7.69 0.37 2.66
N ASN A 168 6.91 0.06 1.63
CA ASN A 168 7.38 -0.78 0.53
C ASN A 168 7.72 0.11 -0.66
N TYR A 169 8.85 -0.14 -1.29
CA TYR A 169 9.30 0.66 -2.42
C TYR A 169 10.12 -0.17 -3.40
N THR A 170 10.32 0.37 -4.60
CA THR A 170 11.30 -0.16 -5.55
C THR A 170 12.45 0.81 -5.75
N GLN A 171 13.63 0.25 -5.97
CA GLN A 171 14.83 0.97 -6.39
C GLN A 171 15.44 0.17 -7.54
N GLY A 172 15.31 0.69 -8.77
CA GLY A 172 15.51 -0.13 -9.98
C GLY A 172 14.47 -1.25 -10.07
N SER A 173 14.93 -2.48 -10.31
CA SER A 173 14.08 -3.68 -10.38
C SER A 173 13.84 -4.35 -9.00
N THR A 174 14.58 -3.94 -7.97
CA THR A 174 14.51 -4.60 -6.66
C THR A 174 13.41 -3.99 -5.79
N LYS A 175 12.65 -4.87 -5.13
CA LYS A 175 11.62 -4.51 -4.15
C LYS A 175 12.22 -4.52 -2.75
N TYR A 176 11.93 -3.48 -1.99
CA TYR A 176 12.39 -3.30 -0.62
C TYR A 176 11.23 -3.02 0.33
N THR A 177 11.44 -3.39 1.59
CA THR A 177 10.61 -3.00 2.73
C THR A 177 11.50 -2.34 3.77
N GLN A 178 11.12 -1.14 4.21
CA GLN A 178 11.81 -0.42 5.27
C GLN A 178 10.82 -0.01 6.36
N LYS A 179 11.27 -0.05 7.61
CA LYS A 179 10.54 0.51 8.75
C LYS A 179 11.11 1.88 9.09
N VAL A 180 10.23 2.83 9.36
CA VAL A 180 10.57 4.13 9.93
C VAL A 180 9.69 4.41 11.15
N HIS A 181 10.16 5.30 12.01
CA HIS A 181 9.37 5.74 13.16
C HIS A 181 8.17 6.59 12.71
N CYS A 182 7.03 6.35 13.36
CA CYS A 182 5.87 7.23 13.38
C CYS A 182 4.95 6.78 14.52
N GLU A 183 4.20 7.73 15.07
CA GLU A 183 3.32 7.48 16.20
C GLU A 183 2.11 8.44 16.20
N TYR A 184 0.93 7.90 16.50
CA TYR A 184 -0.32 8.64 16.49
C TYR A 184 -1.15 8.30 17.72
N ALA A 185 -1.62 9.34 18.43
CA ALA A 185 -2.44 9.20 19.62
C ALA A 185 -3.90 9.59 19.34
N LEU A 186 -4.82 8.72 19.77
CA LEU A 186 -6.26 8.96 19.77
C LEU A 186 -6.72 8.86 21.22
N ASP A 187 -6.61 9.96 21.96
CA ASP A 187 -6.85 9.97 23.40
C ASP A 187 -8.33 10.09 23.68
N MET A 188 -8.86 9.11 24.40
CA MET A 188 -10.28 9.04 24.76
C MET A 188 -10.47 9.49 26.20
N LYS A 189 -11.49 10.34 26.43
CA LYS A 189 -11.94 10.68 27.79
C LYS A 189 -12.74 9.55 28.41
#